data_AF-E0ICZ2-F1
#
_entry.id   AF-E0ICZ2-F1
#
_cell.length_a   1.000
_cell.length_b   1.000
_cell.length_c   1.000
_cell.angle_alpha   90.00
_cell.angle_beta   90.00
_cell.angle_gamma   90.00
#
_symmetry.space_group_name_H-M   'P 1'
#
loop_
_entity.id
_entity.type
_entity.pdbx_description
1 polymer ?
#
loop_
_entity_poly.entity_id
_entity_poly.type
_entity_poly.pdbx_seq_one_letter_code
_entity_poly.pdbx_strand_id
1 'polypeptide(L)'
;MNRSIYQFVIFILGIELIVLGTLEKIIIYGVKANNIGDSYQLFIQAVPSRIWNITNYTIAGGVLLSVIGALWFVVGLIKESRNAG
;
A
#
# COMPACT_ATOMS: atom_id res chain seq x y z
N MET A 1 -11.52 24.24 5.00
CA MET A 1 -11.44 22.76 4.90
C MET A 1 -10.70 22.25 6.13
N ASN A 2 -11.27 21.32 6.90
CA ASN A 2 -10.75 20.95 8.22
C ASN A 2 -9.44 20.14 8.12
N ARG A 3 -8.45 20.50 8.95
CA ARG A 3 -7.15 19.83 9.02
C ARG A 3 -7.25 18.31 9.22
N SER A 4 -8.24 17.86 10.00
CA SER A 4 -8.52 16.44 10.27
C SER A 4 -8.90 15.64 9.01
N ILE A 5 -9.54 16.27 8.02
CA ILE A 5 -9.95 15.62 6.77
C ILE A 5 -8.71 15.22 5.97
N TYR A 6 -7.72 16.10 5.85
CA TYR A 6 -6.49 15.80 5.11
C TYR A 6 -5.69 14.65 5.75
N GLN A 7 -5.64 14.60 7.08
CA GLN A 7 -4.97 13.54 7.82
C GLN A 7 -5.64 12.18 7.58
N PHE A 8 -6.98 12.18 7.59
CA PHE A 8 -7.77 10.99 7.28
C PHE A 8 -7.60 10.54 5.83
N VAL A 9 -7.59 11.47 4.86
CA VAL A 9 -7.37 11.16 3.44
C VAL A 9 -5.99 10.50 3.22
N ILE A 10 -4.93 11.02 3.84
CA ILE A 10 -3.59 10.44 3.72
C ILE A 10 -3.53 9.02 4.29
N PHE A 11 -4.21 8.78 5.42
CA PHE A 11 -4.32 7.44 5.99
C PHE A 11 -5.02 6.47 5.02
N ILE A 12 -6.16 6.87 4.45
CA ILE A 12 -6.93 6.04 3.51
C ILE A 12 -6.12 5.76 2.23
N LEU A 13 -5.46 6.77 1.66
CA LEU A 13 -4.58 6.58 0.50
C LEU A 13 -3.46 5.56 0.77
N GLY A 14 -2.91 5.56 1.98
CA GLY A 14 -1.93 4.56 2.39
C GLY A 14 -2.51 3.15 2.38
N ILE A 15 -3.73 2.96 2.89
CA ILE A 15 -4.42 1.67 2.88
C ILE A 15 -4.73 1.22 1.46
N GLU A 16 -5.19 2.13 0.59
CA GLU A 16 -5.46 1.82 -0.82
C GLU A 16 -4.21 1.31 -1.54
N LEU A 17 -3.04 1.91 -1.29
CA LEU A 17 -1.77 1.43 -1.85
C LEU A 17 -1.40 0.03 -1.36
N ILE A 18 -1.65 -0.29 -0.09
CA ILE A 18 -1.43 -1.64 0.45
C ILE A 18 -2.34 -2.65 -0.25
N VAL A 19 -3.63 -2.32 -0.37
CA VAL A 19 -4.62 -3.18 -1.04
C VAL A 19 -4.23 -3.40 -2.50
N LEU A 20 -3.91 -2.33 -3.22
CA LEU A 20 -3.50 -2.40 -4.63
C LEU A 20 -2.26 -3.27 -4.81
N GLY A 21 -1.19 -3.03 -4.06
CA GLY A 21 0.04 -3.81 -4.18
C GLY A 21 -0.15 -5.28 -3.76
N THR A 22 -1.07 -5.56 -2.83
CA THR A 22 -1.42 -6.93 -2.43
C THR A 22 -2.22 -7.63 -3.52
N LEU A 23 -3.19 -6.96 -4.14
CA LEU A 23 -3.97 -7.49 -5.27
C LEU A 23 -3.07 -7.77 -6.47
N GLU A 24 -2.17 -6.85 -6.82
CA GLU A 24 -1.18 -7.07 -7.88
C GLU A 24 -0.33 -8.31 -7.59
N LYS A 25 0.13 -8.51 -6.35
CA LYS A 25 0.82 -9.74 -5.96
C LYS A 25 -0.06 -10.98 -6.17
N ILE A 26 -1.30 -10.96 -5.72
CA ILE A 26 -2.22 -12.09 -5.87
C ILE A 26 -2.44 -12.42 -7.34
N ILE A 27 -2.61 -11.42 -8.21
CA ILE A 27 -2.78 -11.63 -9.66
C ILE A 27 -1.52 -12.29 -10.23
N ILE A 28 -0.35 -11.74 -9.92
CA ILE A 28 0.93 -12.23 -10.39
C ILE A 28 1.19 -13.69 -9.93
N TYR A 29 0.92 -14.01 -8.66
CA TYR A 29 1.05 -15.37 -8.13
C TYR A 29 -0.13 -16.29 -8.50
N GLY A 30 -1.30 -15.75 -8.82
CA GLY A 30 -2.45 -16.52 -9.31
C GLY A 30 -2.25 -16.98 -10.75
N VAL A 31 -1.62 -16.14 -11.58
CA VAL A 31 -1.16 -16.51 -12.94
C VAL A 31 -0.11 -17.63 -12.88
N LYS A 32 0.72 -17.69 -11.82
CA LYS A 32 1.62 -18.82 -11.54
C LYS A 32 0.89 -20.13 -11.34
N ALA A 33 -0.19 -20.12 -10.56
CA ALA A 33 -0.94 -21.31 -10.20
C ALA A 33 -1.77 -21.85 -11.38
N ASN A 34 -2.23 -20.98 -12.30
CA ASN A 34 -3.02 -21.39 -13.45
C ASN A 34 -2.20 -21.76 -14.70
N ASN A 35 -0.92 -21.36 -14.77
CA ASN A 35 -0.01 -21.73 -15.86
C ASN A 35 1.04 -22.75 -15.37
N ILE A 36 0.59 -23.91 -14.88
CA ILE A 36 1.48 -25.02 -14.48
C ILE A 36 2.11 -25.61 -15.76
N GLY A 37 3.20 -25.00 -16.26
CA GLY A 37 3.94 -25.41 -17.46
C GLY A 37 4.98 -24.38 -17.94
N ASP A 38 5.74 -24.72 -18.98
CA ASP A 38 6.88 -23.96 -19.55
C ASP A 38 6.56 -22.48 -19.84
N SER A 39 5.31 -22.16 -20.16
CA SER A 39 4.84 -20.81 -20.45
C SER A 39 4.96 -19.84 -19.27
N TYR A 40 4.83 -20.32 -18.02
CA TYR A 40 5.00 -19.47 -16.85
C TYR A 40 6.47 -19.18 -16.53
N GLN A 41 7.36 -20.17 -16.72
CA GLN A 41 8.80 -19.94 -16.57
C GLN A 41 9.29 -18.92 -17.60
N LEU A 42 8.84 -19.03 -18.86
CA LEU A 42 9.12 -18.04 -19.89
C LEU A 42 8.56 -16.66 -19.55
N PHE A 43 7.36 -16.59 -18.95
CA PHE A 43 6.77 -15.33 -18.49
C PHE A 43 7.56 -14.71 -17.33
N ILE A 44 7.97 -15.47 -16.31
CA ILE A 44 8.85 -14.95 -15.24
C ILE A 44 10.17 -14.44 -15.83
N GLN A 45 10.77 -15.19 -16.74
CA GLN A 45 12.05 -14.80 -17.37
C GLN A 45 11.90 -13.56 -18.24
N ALA A 46 10.76 -13.40 -18.92
CA ALA A 46 10.46 -12.24 -19.76
C ALA A 46 10.07 -11.00 -18.94
N VAL A 47 9.44 -11.16 -17.78
CA VAL A 47 9.02 -10.06 -16.91
C VAL A 47 10.19 -9.62 -16.03
N PRO A 48 10.72 -8.40 -16.22
CA PRO A 48 11.88 -7.93 -15.46
C PRO A 48 11.64 -7.98 -13.95
N SER A 49 12.66 -8.35 -13.18
CA SER A 49 12.66 -8.38 -11.71
C SER A 49 12.15 -7.08 -11.06
N ARG A 50 12.26 -5.94 -11.77
CA ARG A 50 11.70 -4.64 -11.36
C ARG A 50 10.17 -4.65 -11.20
N ILE A 51 9.44 -5.37 -12.05
CA ILE A 51 7.97 -5.47 -11.96
C ILE A 51 7.56 -6.31 -10.74
N TRP A 52 8.34 -7.33 -10.40
CA TRP A 52 8.13 -8.12 -9.18
C TRP A 52 8.44 -7.33 -7.90
N ASN A 53 9.33 -6.34 -8.00
CA ASN A 53 9.67 -5.47 -6.89
C ASN A 53 8.77 -4.24 -6.77
N ILE A 54 8.13 -3.79 -7.85
CA ILE A 54 7.26 -2.60 -7.81
C ILE A 54 6.09 -2.81 -6.85
N THR A 55 5.50 -4.01 -6.83
CA THR A 55 4.46 -4.39 -5.87
C THR A 55 4.94 -4.33 -4.42
N ASN A 56 6.17 -4.80 -4.15
CA ASN A 56 6.77 -4.69 -2.83
C ASN A 56 6.98 -3.23 -2.42
N TYR A 57 7.43 -2.37 -3.35
CA TYR A 57 7.59 -0.94 -3.09
C TYR A 57 6.25 -0.23 -2.88
N THR A 58 5.21 -0.59 -3.64
CA THR A 58 3.85 -0.05 -3.48
C THR A 58 3.28 -0.40 -2.11
N ILE A 59 3.40 -1.67 -1.69
CA ILE A 59 2.97 -2.09 -0.34
C ILE A 59 3.77 -1.37 0.74
N ALA A 60 5.11 -1.34 0.63
CA ALA A 60 5.96 -0.69 1.62
C ALA A 60 5.67 0.82 1.72
N GLY A 61 5.46 1.48 0.58
CA GLY A 61 5.05 2.88 0.52
C GLY A 61 3.68 3.10 1.15
N GLY A 62 2.71 2.23 0.86
CA GLY A 62 1.37 2.27 1.47
C GLY A 62 1.41 2.08 2.99
N VAL A 63 2.21 1.14 3.49
CA VAL A 63 2.43 0.94 4.94
C VAL A 63 3.00 2.20 5.58
N LEU A 64 4.06 2.77 5.00
CA LEU A 64 4.67 4.00 5.52
C LEU A 64 3.67 5.16 5.53
N LEU A 65 2.93 5.36 4.44
CA LEU A 65 1.95 6.43 4.32
C LEU A 65 0.80 6.27 5.33
N SER A 66 0.33 5.04 5.53
CA SER A 66 -0.70 4.70 6.51
C SER A 66 -0.23 5.00 7.94
N VAL A 67 0.98 4.57 8.30
CA VAL A 67 1.55 4.80 9.64
C VAL A 67 1.73 6.29 9.90
N ILE A 68 2.27 7.03 8.93
CA ILE A 68 2.47 8.48 9.04
C ILE A 68 1.12 9.20 9.17
N GLY A 69 0.13 8.85 8.35
CA GLY A 69 -1.22 9.39 8.41
C GLY A 69 -1.89 9.15 9.76
N ALA A 70 -1.80 7.92 10.28
CA ALA A 70 -2.35 7.54 11.58
C ALA A 70 -1.68 8.30 12.73
N LEU A 71 -0.35 8.35 12.76
CA LEU A 71 0.40 9.10 13.79
C LEU A 71 0.05 10.59 13.75
N TRP A 72 -0.02 11.18 12.56
CA TRP A 72 -0.33 12.59 12.42
C TRP A 72 -1.76 12.92 12.87
N PHE A 73 -2.71 12.02 12.60
CA PHE A 73 -4.09 12.12 13.07
C PHE A 73 -4.17 12.05 14.60
N VAL A 74 -3.54 11.03 15.21
CA VAL A 74 -3.53 10.85 16.67
C VAL A 74 -2.89 12.05 17.38
N VAL A 75 -1.76 12.55 16.88
CA VAL A 75 -1.12 13.76 17.44
C VAL A 75 -2.01 15.00 17.30
N GLY A 76 -2.80 15.08 16.22
CA GLY A 76 -3.82 16.11 16.04
C GLY A 76 -4.86 16.09 17.15
N LEU A 77 -5.46 14.92 17.40
CA LEU A 77 -6.48 14.73 18.44
C LEU A 77 -5.96 15.04 19.84
N ILE A 78 -4.75 14.61 20.18
CA ILE A 78 -4.13 14.88 21.49
C ILE A 78 -3.93 16.38 21.70
N LYS A 79 -3.46 17.11 20.67
CA LYS A 79 -3.27 18.56 20.76
C LYS A 79 -4.59 19.30 20.96
N GLU A 80 -5.65 18.86 20.28
CA GLU A 80 -6.97 19.48 20.41
C GLU A 80 -7.57 19.23 21.80
N SER A 81 -7.47 18.01 22.33
CA SER A 81 -7.89 17.68 23.70
C SER A 81 -7.15 18.47 24.77
N ARG A 82 -5.85 18.79 24.58
CA ARG A 82 -5.07 19.59 25.53
C ARG A 82 -5.40 21.08 25.53
N ASN A 83 -5.92 21.60 24.42
CA ASN A 83 -6.25 23.02 24.29
C ASN A 83 -7.69 23.33 24.76
N ALA A 84 -8.50 22.30 24.99
CA ALA A 84 -9.91 22.42 25.38
C ALA A 84 -10.16 22.31 26.89
N GLY A 85 -9.13 21.98 27.69
CA GLY A 85 -9.18 21.95 29.16
C GLY A 85 -8.26 23.00 29.76
#